data_AF-A0AA38UI53-F1
#
_entry.id   AF-A0AA38UI53-F1
#
_cell.length_a   1.000
_cell.length_b   1.000
_cell.length_c   1.000
_cell.angle_alpha   90.00
_cell.angle_beta   90.00
_cell.angle_gamma   90.00
#
_symmetry.space_group_name_H-M   'P 1'
#
loop_
_entity.id
_entity.type
_entity.pdbx_description
1 polymer ?
#
loop_
_entity_poly.entity_id
_entity_poly.type
_entity_poly.pdbx_seq_one_letter_code
_entity_poly.pdbx_strand_id
1 'polypeptide(L)'
;RRNFKGFVRASVSDDRLAEFVVDPSQNGPKVRNTWIDKRATTTKDLAALPWNEQLLVNMTKTASAIVAEARDKRFGKKTIKWVKLFTERLYRIFLDVVKALPR
;
A
#
# COMPACT_ATOMS: atom_id res chain seq x y z
N ARG A 1 2.57 10.39 -22.73
CA ARG A 1 3.72 9.46 -22.52
C ARG A 1 3.28 8.35 -21.57
N ARG A 2 3.37 7.07 -21.96
CA ARG A 2 3.13 5.93 -21.04
C ARG A 2 4.21 5.96 -19.95
N ASN A 3 3.80 5.97 -18.68
CA ASN A 3 4.72 6.01 -17.55
C ASN A 3 5.10 4.58 -17.14
N PHE A 4 6.05 3.98 -17.85
CA PHE A 4 6.50 2.59 -17.61
C PHE A 4 7.19 2.38 -16.25
N LYS A 5 7.48 3.47 -15.50
CA LYS A 5 8.21 3.40 -14.21
C LYS A 5 7.47 2.58 -13.15
N GLY A 6 6.13 2.55 -13.19
CA GLY A 6 5.32 1.78 -12.25
C GLY A 6 5.51 0.27 -12.40
N PHE A 7 5.54 -0.22 -13.63
CA PHE A 7 5.73 -1.64 -13.96
C PHE A 7 7.18 -2.11 -13.72
N VAL A 8 8.17 -1.35 -14.18
CA VAL A 8 9.61 -1.73 -14.12
C VAL A 8 10.14 -1.87 -12.69
N ARG A 9 9.51 -1.25 -11.70
CA ARG A 9 9.86 -1.45 -10.29
C ARG A 9 9.59 -2.88 -9.85
N ALA A 10 10.42 -3.43 -8.98
CA ALA A 10 10.18 -4.76 -8.41
C ALA A 10 8.79 -4.87 -7.75
N SER A 11 8.18 -6.04 -7.84
CA SER A 11 7.10 -6.46 -6.95
C SER A 11 7.71 -6.97 -5.64
N VAL A 12 6.90 -7.13 -4.60
CA VAL A 12 7.31 -8.00 -3.48
C VAL A 12 7.61 -9.40 -4.03
N SER A 13 8.66 -10.04 -3.49
CA SER A 13 9.10 -11.37 -3.94
C SER A 13 8.18 -12.48 -3.47
N ASP A 14 8.25 -13.62 -4.16
CA ASP A 14 7.44 -14.78 -3.83
C ASP A 14 7.77 -15.35 -2.45
N ASP A 15 9.05 -15.40 -2.09
CA ASP A 15 9.51 -15.84 -0.77
C ASP A 15 8.91 -14.98 0.36
N ARG A 16 8.89 -13.65 0.20
CA ARG A 16 8.31 -12.74 1.20
C ARG A 16 6.81 -12.91 1.31
N LEU A 17 6.13 -13.18 0.20
CA LEU A 17 4.71 -13.47 0.22
C LEU A 17 4.42 -14.84 0.86
N ALA A 18 5.27 -15.84 0.66
CA ALA A 18 5.17 -17.13 1.33
C ALA A 18 5.38 -17.00 2.85
N GLU A 19 6.43 -16.29 3.28
CA GLU A 19 6.67 -15.97 4.69
C GLU A 19 5.49 -15.22 5.33
N PHE A 20 4.88 -14.30 4.60
CA PHE A 20 3.69 -13.57 5.03
C PHE A 20 2.46 -14.46 5.20
N VAL A 21 2.25 -15.44 4.31
CA VAL A 21 1.15 -16.41 4.44
C VAL A 21 1.32 -17.27 5.70
N VAL A 22 2.57 -17.63 6.06
CA VAL A 22 2.85 -18.44 7.26
C VAL A 22 2.62 -17.63 8.55
N ASP A 23 3.17 -16.41 8.63
CA ASP A 23 2.98 -15.53 9.79
C ASP A 23 2.77 -14.08 9.35
N PRO A 24 1.50 -13.66 9.15
CA PRO A 24 1.18 -12.30 8.74
C PRO A 24 1.62 -11.23 9.73
N SER A 25 1.73 -11.58 11.02
CA SER A 25 2.01 -10.63 12.09
C SER A 25 3.47 -10.19 12.11
N GLN A 26 4.40 -11.11 11.83
CA GLN A 26 5.84 -10.85 11.81
C GLN A 26 6.34 -10.50 10.40
N ASN A 27 5.78 -11.12 9.37
CA ASN A 27 6.29 -11.02 7.99
C ASN A 27 5.49 -10.07 7.09
N GLY A 28 4.53 -9.35 7.66
CA GLY A 28 3.73 -8.35 6.94
C GLY A 28 4.52 -7.16 6.37
N PRO A 29 3.88 -6.38 5.49
CA PRO A 29 4.50 -5.21 4.90
C PRO A 29 4.81 -4.13 5.94
N LYS A 30 6.03 -3.63 5.93
CA LYS A 30 6.39 -2.40 6.66
C LYS A 30 5.89 -1.17 5.87
N VAL A 31 5.66 -0.03 6.52
CA VAL A 31 5.26 1.19 5.81
C VAL A 31 6.41 1.79 4.99
N ARG A 32 7.64 1.69 5.49
CA ARG A 32 8.86 2.18 4.82
C ARG A 32 9.54 1.06 4.03
N ASN A 33 10.07 1.41 2.85
CA ASN A 33 10.86 0.52 1.99
C ASN A 33 10.13 -0.79 1.61
N THR A 34 8.80 -0.75 1.49
CA THR A 34 8.03 -1.90 1.02
C THR A 34 7.76 -1.81 -0.48
N TRP A 35 7.58 -2.97 -1.09
CA TRP A 35 7.05 -3.12 -2.43
C TRP A 35 5.56 -3.45 -2.36
N ILE A 36 4.89 -3.22 -3.48
CA ILE A 36 3.48 -3.55 -3.69
C ILE A 36 3.44 -4.93 -4.35
N ASP A 37 2.44 -5.74 -4.00
CA ASP A 37 2.13 -6.95 -4.76
C ASP A 37 1.41 -6.59 -6.07
N LYS A 38 1.96 -7.05 -7.19
CA LYS A 38 1.52 -6.72 -8.56
C LYS A 38 0.94 -7.91 -9.32
N ARG A 39 0.69 -9.04 -8.66
CA ARG A 39 0.25 -10.30 -9.32
C ARG A 39 -1.13 -10.23 -9.97
N ALA A 40 -1.91 -9.18 -9.70
CA ALA A 40 -3.25 -9.00 -10.26
C ALA A 40 -3.26 -8.02 -11.45
N THR A 41 -4.24 -8.18 -12.34
CA THR A 41 -4.33 -7.43 -13.61
C THR A 41 -5.33 -6.27 -13.58
N THR A 42 -6.14 -6.15 -12.53
CA THR A 42 -7.07 -5.03 -12.33
C THR A 42 -6.75 -4.27 -11.05
N THR A 43 -7.14 -2.99 -10.98
CA THR A 43 -6.91 -2.18 -9.78
C THR A 43 -7.72 -2.67 -8.59
N LYS A 44 -8.90 -3.25 -8.84
CA LYS A 44 -9.75 -3.86 -7.81
C LYS A 44 -9.06 -5.08 -7.22
N ASP A 45 -8.56 -5.97 -8.06
CA ASP A 45 -7.92 -7.21 -7.60
C ASP A 45 -6.58 -6.91 -6.93
N LEU A 46 -5.80 -5.94 -7.44
CA LEU A 46 -4.59 -5.46 -6.77
C LEU A 46 -4.88 -4.93 -5.36
N ALA A 47 -5.98 -4.20 -5.19
CA ALA A 47 -6.39 -3.70 -3.87
C ALA A 47 -6.84 -4.83 -2.93
N ALA A 48 -7.36 -5.93 -3.46
CA ALA A 48 -7.81 -7.09 -2.72
C ALA A 48 -6.69 -8.10 -2.39
N LEU A 49 -5.46 -7.89 -2.88
CA LEU A 49 -4.33 -8.74 -2.51
C LEU A 49 -4.01 -8.58 -1.01
N PRO A 50 -3.89 -9.68 -0.24
CA PRO A 50 -3.71 -9.62 1.22
C PRO A 50 -2.53 -8.75 1.66
N TRP A 51 -1.41 -8.80 0.93
CA TRP A 51 -0.25 -7.94 1.18
C TRP A 51 -0.58 -6.45 1.03
N ASN A 52 -1.30 -6.07 -0.01
CA ASN A 52 -1.65 -4.68 -0.29
C ASN A 52 -2.71 -4.15 0.69
N GLU A 53 -3.66 -5.00 1.09
CA GLU A 53 -4.63 -4.68 2.15
C GLU A 53 -3.94 -4.46 3.50
N GLN A 54 -3.03 -5.36 3.89
CA GLN A 54 -2.27 -5.21 5.13
C GLN A 54 -1.38 -3.94 5.13
N LEU A 55 -0.82 -3.59 3.97
CA LEU A 55 -0.07 -2.33 3.81
C LEU A 55 -0.97 -1.12 4.08
N LEU A 56 -2.19 -1.09 3.53
CA LEU A 56 -3.16 -0.01 3.77
C LEU A 56 -3.49 0.12 5.28
N VAL A 57 -3.69 -1.01 5.96
CA VAL A 57 -3.94 -1.05 7.41
C VAL A 57 -2.73 -0.47 8.16
N ASN A 58 -1.51 -0.90 7.83
CA ASN A 58 -0.30 -0.45 8.50
C ASN A 58 -0.03 1.04 8.27
N MET A 59 -0.28 1.56 7.07
CA MET A 59 -0.22 3.00 6.77
C MET A 59 -1.23 3.79 7.60
N THR A 60 -2.46 3.30 7.69
CA THR A 60 -3.54 3.93 8.47
C THR A 60 -3.21 3.99 9.97
N LYS A 61 -2.73 2.87 10.54
CA LYS A 61 -2.30 2.79 11.94
C LYS A 61 -1.14 3.75 12.20
N THR A 62 -0.13 3.75 11.35
CA THR A 62 1.05 4.60 11.50
C THR A 62 0.70 6.08 11.41
N ALA A 63 -0.13 6.49 10.45
CA ALA A 63 -0.56 7.88 10.33
C ALA A 63 -1.38 8.34 11.53
N SER A 64 -2.28 7.48 12.02
CA SER A 64 -3.05 7.73 13.24
C SER A 64 -2.14 7.92 14.46
N ALA A 65 -1.14 7.06 14.62
CA ALA A 65 -0.16 7.15 15.71
C ALA A 65 0.65 8.45 15.65
N ILE A 66 1.17 8.82 14.47
CA ILE A 66 1.93 10.07 14.27
C ILE A 66 1.11 11.30 14.68
N VAL A 67 -0.19 11.33 14.36
CA VAL A 67 -1.05 12.44 14.76
C VAL A 67 -1.37 12.42 16.25
N ALA A 68 -1.58 11.23 16.84
CA ALA A 68 -1.82 11.09 18.27
C ALA A 68 -0.62 11.52 19.13
N GLU A 69 0.60 11.27 18.65
CA GLU A 69 1.85 11.63 19.34
C GLU A 69 2.27 13.10 19.12
N ALA A 70 1.61 13.80 18.19
CA ALA A 70 1.92 15.19 17.91
C ALA A 70 1.49 16.09 19.08
N ARG A 71 2.47 16.78 19.68
CA ARG A 71 2.24 17.72 20.80
C ARG A 71 1.64 19.06 20.35
N ASP A 72 1.70 19.36 19.05
CA ASP A 72 1.18 20.58 18.45
C ASP A 72 -0.16 20.35 17.73
N LYS A 73 -0.87 21.45 17.43
CA LYS A 73 -2.19 21.39 16.77
C LYS A 73 -2.09 21.39 15.24
N ARG A 74 -0.96 20.94 14.67
CA ARG A 74 -0.67 21.06 13.23
C ARG A 74 -1.60 20.25 12.33
N PHE A 75 -2.23 19.20 12.87
CA PHE A 75 -3.17 18.35 12.14
C PHE A 75 -4.64 18.79 12.29
N GLY A 76 -4.89 19.91 12.99
CA GLY A 76 -6.23 20.39 13.28
C GLY A 76 -6.99 19.51 14.27
N LYS A 77 -8.29 19.79 14.43
CA LYS A 77 -9.19 19.06 15.37
C LYS A 77 -10.16 18.11 14.67
N LYS A 78 -10.21 18.11 13.33
CA LYS A 78 -11.17 17.31 12.56
C LYS A 78 -10.67 15.88 12.46
N THR A 79 -11.58 14.91 12.58
CA THR A 79 -11.28 13.49 12.35
C THR A 79 -10.79 13.28 10.91
N ILE A 80 -9.60 12.71 10.77
CA ILE A 80 -8.98 12.42 9.47
C ILE A 80 -9.42 11.03 9.01
N LYS A 81 -9.98 10.95 7.79
CA LYS A 81 -10.40 9.68 7.18
C LYS A 81 -9.22 8.99 6.46
N TRP A 82 -8.26 8.49 7.25
CA TRP A 82 -7.00 7.89 6.74
C TRP A 82 -7.19 6.79 5.71
N VAL A 83 -8.09 5.83 5.98
CA VAL A 83 -8.38 4.73 5.06
C VAL A 83 -8.74 5.26 3.68
N LYS A 84 -9.67 6.23 3.61
CA LYS A 84 -10.09 6.84 2.34
C LYS A 84 -8.90 7.49 1.60
N LEU A 85 -8.11 8.31 2.31
CA LEU A 85 -6.95 9.00 1.73
C LEU A 85 -5.92 8.03 1.16
N PHE A 86 -5.60 6.98 1.91
CA PHE A 86 -4.60 5.99 1.47
C PHE A 86 -5.14 5.06 0.39
N THR A 87 -6.42 4.66 0.44
CA THR A 87 -7.05 3.90 -0.64
C THR A 87 -7.03 4.68 -1.95
N GLU A 88 -7.38 5.97 -1.95
CA GLU A 88 -7.31 6.80 -3.16
C GLU A 88 -5.88 6.91 -3.70
N ARG A 89 -4.89 7.00 -2.81
CA ARG A 89 -3.48 7.07 -3.21
C ARG A 89 -3.00 5.74 -3.81
N LEU A 90 -3.29 4.61 -3.16
CA LEU A 90 -2.93 3.27 -3.63
C LEU A 90 -3.63 2.96 -4.96
N TYR A 91 -4.90 3.32 -5.11
CA TYR A 91 -5.63 3.16 -6.36
C TYR A 91 -4.92 3.82 -7.55
N ARG A 92 -4.41 5.05 -7.40
CA ARG A 92 -3.65 5.71 -8.45
C ARG A 92 -2.37 4.95 -8.82
N ILE A 93 -1.69 4.39 -7.82
CA ILE A 93 -0.50 3.57 -8.05
C ILE A 93 -0.86 2.26 -8.75
N PHE A 94 -1.93 1.58 -8.32
CA PHE A 94 -2.44 0.37 -8.99
C PHE A 94 -2.83 0.66 -10.44
N LEU A 95 -3.46 1.81 -10.70
CA LEU A 95 -3.81 2.24 -12.05
C LEU A 95 -2.57 2.42 -12.92
N ASP A 96 -1.49 3.00 -12.38
CA ASP A 96 -0.22 3.13 -13.08
C ASP A 96 0.43 1.76 -13.36
N VAL A 97 0.33 0.81 -12.42
CA VAL A 97 0.79 -0.59 -12.62
C VAL A 97 0.02 -1.26 -13.75
N VAL A 98 -1.32 -1.26 -13.69
CA VAL A 98 -2.19 -1.89 -14.69
C VAL A 98 -1.98 -1.28 -16.07
N LYS A 99 -1.88 0.05 -16.17
CA LYS A 99 -1.64 0.75 -17.47
C LYS A 99 -0.27 0.45 -18.08
N ALA A 100 0.67 -0.05 -17.28
CA ALA A 100 2.03 -0.34 -17.72
C ALA A 100 2.25 -1.84 -17.99
N LEU A 101 1.24 -2.71 -17.78
CA LEU A 101 1.27 -4.10 -18.22
C LEU A 101 1.43 -4.19 -19.75
N PRO A 102 2.24 -5.14 -20.27
CA PRO A 102 2.27 -5.45 -21.69
C PRO A 102 0.86 -5.86 -22.18
N ARG A 103 0.50 -5.43 -23.38
CA ARG A 103 -0.73 -5.85 -24.05
C ARG A 103 -0.44 -7.01 -24.98
#